data_AF-A0A966YCY4-F1
#
_entry.id   AF-A0A966YCY4-F1
#
_cell.length_a   1.000
_cell.length_b   1.000
_cell.length_c   1.000
_cell.angle_alpha   90.00
_cell.angle_beta   90.00
_cell.angle_gamma   90.00
#
_symmetry.space_group_name_H-M   'P 1'
#
loop_
_entity.id
_entity.type
_entity.pdbx_description
1 polymer ?
#
loop_
_entity_poly.entity_id
_entity_poly.type
_entity_poly.pdbx_seq_one_letter_code
_entity_poly.pdbx_strand_id
1 'polypeptide(L)'
;GQALHLFNNRFVLNQAEHLARRVYALAADDNDRIRLAFRAVFSRDPDSIEQGQSRAVLNRLVATLPASDDANEQAWTGLCQALLMSSEFRYID
;
A
#
# COMPACT_ATOMS: atom_id res chain seq x y z
N GLY A 1 -11.73 -16.81 -16.60
CA GLY A 1 -11.24 -15.46 -16.94
C GLY A 1 -11.65 -14.42 -15.92
N GLN A 2 -12.91 -13.98 -15.91
CA GLN A 2 -13.32 -12.78 -15.15
C GLN A 2 -13.43 -12.97 -13.62
N ALA A 3 -13.84 -14.15 -13.16
CA ALA A 3 -13.98 -14.42 -11.73
C ALA A 3 -12.64 -14.33 -10.98
N LEU A 4 -11.53 -14.78 -11.59
CA LEU A 4 -10.21 -14.78 -10.96
C LEU A 4 -9.70 -13.36 -10.68
N HIS A 5 -9.90 -12.42 -11.60
CA HIS A 5 -9.52 -11.02 -11.39
C HIS A 5 -10.33 -10.35 -10.28
N LEU A 6 -11.62 -10.68 -10.13
CA LEU A 6 -12.47 -10.16 -9.07
C LEU A 6 -12.09 -10.72 -7.69
N PHE A 7 -11.80 -12.03 -7.61
CA PHE A 7 -11.32 -12.66 -6.37
C PHE A 7 -9.91 -12.17 -5.99
N ASN A 8 -9.00 -12.02 -6.96
CA ASN A 8 -7.70 -11.39 -6.72
C ASN A 8 -7.88 -9.95 -6.20
N ASN A 9 -8.75 -9.15 -6.80
CA ASN A 9 -8.94 -7.77 -6.36
C ASN A 9 -9.50 -7.68 -4.92
N ARG A 10 -10.42 -8.57 -4.52
CA ARG A 10 -10.96 -8.61 -3.15
C ARG A 10 -9.94 -9.15 -2.14
N PHE A 11 -9.17 -10.16 -2.52
CA PHE A 11 -8.10 -10.70 -1.68
C PHE A 11 -6.98 -9.66 -1.48
N VAL A 12 -6.52 -9.04 -2.55
CA VAL A 12 -5.49 -7.98 -2.51
C VAL A 12 -5.96 -6.78 -1.70
N LEU A 13 -7.23 -6.39 -1.81
CA LEU A 13 -7.78 -5.31 -0.99
C LEU A 13 -7.75 -5.67 0.51
N ASN A 14 -8.19 -6.87 0.89
CA ASN A 14 -8.17 -7.32 2.28
C ASN A 14 -6.73 -7.40 2.84
N GLN A 15 -5.79 -7.91 2.03
CA GLN A 15 -4.36 -7.94 2.38
C GLN A 15 -3.80 -6.53 2.54
N ALA A 16 -4.21 -5.59 1.68
CA ALA A 16 -3.81 -4.19 1.75
C ALA A 16 -4.32 -3.51 3.03
N GLU A 17 -5.57 -3.72 3.40
CA GLU A 17 -6.15 -3.21 4.65
C GLU A 17 -5.40 -3.73 5.88
N HIS A 18 -5.14 -5.05 5.93
CA HIS A 18 -4.37 -5.65 7.03
C HIS A 18 -2.93 -5.11 7.10
N LEU A 19 -2.27 -4.97 5.94
CA LEU A 19 -0.92 -4.42 5.89
C LEU A 19 -0.90 -2.95 6.33
N ALA A 20 -1.85 -2.13 5.86
CA ALA A 20 -1.98 -0.73 6.22
C ALA A 20 -2.12 -0.55 7.73
N ARG A 21 -3.05 -1.29 8.37
CA ARG A 21 -3.22 -1.28 9.83
C ARG A 21 -1.95 -1.68 10.57
N ARG A 22 -1.26 -2.73 10.09
CA ARG A 22 -0.04 -3.22 10.70
C ARG A 22 1.09 -2.19 10.63
N VAL A 23 1.35 -1.59 9.47
CA VAL A 23 2.44 -0.60 9.35
C VAL A 23 2.11 0.67 10.13
N TYR A 24 0.84 1.08 10.14
CA TYR A 24 0.39 2.25 10.89
C TYR A 24 0.58 2.09 12.40
N ALA A 25 0.33 0.90 12.93
CA ALA A 25 0.52 0.58 14.35
C ALA A 25 2.00 0.43 14.75
N LEU A 26 2.88 0.00 13.84
CA LEU A 26 4.28 -0.32 14.15
C LEU A 26 5.25 0.86 14.01
N ALA A 27 4.85 1.95 13.35
CA ALA A 27 5.70 3.11 13.15
C ALA A 27 4.92 4.42 13.31
N ALA A 28 5.60 5.43 13.87
CA ALA A 28 5.04 6.77 14.08
C ALA A 28 5.23 7.69 12.87
N ASP A 29 6.37 7.57 12.18
CA ASP A 29 6.67 8.34 10.97
C ASP A 29 6.29 7.57 9.71
N ASP A 30 5.77 8.30 8.73
CA ASP A 30 5.34 7.71 7.48
C ASP A 30 6.51 7.14 6.65
N ASN A 31 7.75 7.63 6.79
CA ASN A 31 8.86 7.05 6.05
C ASN A 31 9.16 5.64 6.55
N ASP A 32 9.13 5.45 7.87
CA ASP A 32 9.29 4.13 8.47
C ASP A 32 8.12 3.21 8.12
N ARG A 33 6.90 3.73 8.06
CA ARG A 33 5.73 2.97 7.56
C ARG A 33 5.90 2.52 6.11
N ILE A 34 6.38 3.39 5.22
CA ILE A 34 6.70 3.03 3.82
C ILE A 34 7.74 1.91 3.80
N ARG A 35 8.83 2.03 4.58
CA ARG A 35 9.86 0.98 4.66
C ARG A 35 9.30 -0.36 5.15
N LEU A 36 8.45 -0.34 6.18
CA LEU A 36 7.79 -1.55 6.68
C LEU A 36 6.89 -2.18 5.61
N ALA A 37 6.14 -1.38 4.86
CA ALA A 37 5.30 -1.87 3.77
C ALA A 37 6.14 -2.53 2.66
N PHE A 38 7.25 -1.90 2.25
CA PHE A 38 8.17 -2.46 1.26
C PHE A 38 8.82 -3.76 1.73
N ARG A 39 9.25 -3.84 2.99
CA ARG A 39 9.79 -5.09 3.56
C ARG A 39 8.75 -6.19 3.58
N ALA A 40 7.50 -5.87 3.89
CA ALA A 40 6.42 -6.86 3.91
C ALA A 40 6.08 -7.39 2.51
N VAL A 41 6.15 -6.56 1.48
CA VAL A 41 5.74 -6.93 0.11
C VAL A 41 6.91 -7.44 -0.74
N PHE A 42 8.07 -6.80 -0.66
CA PHE A 42 9.23 -7.05 -1.53
C PHE A 42 10.44 -7.63 -0.81
N SER A 43 10.37 -7.85 0.52
CA SER A 43 11.49 -8.35 1.34
C SER A 43 12.77 -7.50 1.27
N ARG A 44 12.64 -6.20 0.99
CA ARG A 44 13.75 -5.23 0.98
C ARG A 44 13.28 -3.84 1.39
N ASP A 45 14.23 -2.96 1.70
CA ASP A 45 13.95 -1.52 1.82
C ASP A 45 13.66 -0.90 0.43
N PRO A 46 12.83 0.15 0.36
CA PRO A 46 12.69 0.98 -0.83
C PRO A 46 14.00 1.71 -1.10
N ASP A 47 14.29 1.98 -2.37
CA ASP A 47 15.30 2.99 -2.71
C ASP A 47 14.75 4.42 -2.53
N SER A 48 15.59 5.43 -2.77
CA SER A 48 15.21 6.84 -2.58
C SER A 48 14.11 7.31 -3.55
N ILE A 49 14.06 6.75 -4.76
CA ILE A 49 13.05 7.09 -5.76
C ILE A 49 11.72 6.47 -5.35
N GLU A 50 11.72 5.18 -4.98
CA GLU A 50 10.54 4.46 -4.52
C GLU A 50 9.94 5.06 -3.24
N GLN A 51 10.80 5.49 -2.31
CA GLN A 51 10.40 6.22 -1.10
C GLN A 51 9.68 7.52 -1.47
N GLY A 52 10.26 8.32 -2.38
CA GLY A 52 9.69 9.58 -2.84
C GLY A 52 8.38 9.40 -3.61
N GLN A 53 8.28 8.37 -4.45
CA GLN A 53 7.05 8.03 -5.18
C GLN A 53 5.94 7.58 -4.23
N SER A 54 6.27 6.74 -3.24
CA SER A 54 5.30 6.28 -2.23
C SER A 54 4.74 7.45 -1.43
N ARG A 55 5.60 8.41 -1.07
CA ARG A 55 5.19 9.66 -0.44
C ARG A 55 4.24 10.48 -1.31
N ALA A 56 4.56 10.62 -2.59
CA ALA A 56 3.74 11.36 -3.53
C ALA A 56 2.35 10.71 -3.72
N VAL A 57 2.31 9.38 -3.77
CA VAL A 57 1.06 8.61 -3.83
C VAL A 57 0.22 8.84 -2.58
N LEU A 58 0.80 8.75 -1.37
CA LEU A 58 0.08 9.03 -0.12
C LEU A 58 -0.51 10.43 -0.11
N ASN A 59 0.29 11.45 -0.45
CA ASN A 59 -0.17 12.84 -0.51
C ASN A 59 -1.33 13.01 -1.50
N ARG A 60 -1.25 12.34 -2.66
CA ARG A 60 -2.32 12.36 -3.65
C ARG A 60 -3.59 11.71 -3.13
N LEU A 61 -3.48 10.54 -2.50
CA LEU A 61 -4.62 9.81 -1.95
C LEU A 61 -5.32 10.64 -0.88
N VAL A 62 -4.57 11.18 0.08
CA VAL A 62 -5.10 12.07 1.13
C VAL A 62 -5.82 13.29 0.53
N ALA A 63 -5.26 13.89 -0.52
CA ALA A 63 -5.88 15.05 -1.19
C ALA A 63 -7.17 14.70 -1.97
N THR A 64 -7.31 13.45 -2.42
CA THR A 64 -8.49 13.01 -3.19
C THR A 64 -9.60 12.42 -2.33
N LEU A 65 -9.26 11.93 -1.12
CA LEU A 65 -10.22 11.32 -0.22
C LEU A 65 -11.03 12.41 0.51
N PRO A 66 -12.34 12.20 0.73
CA PRO A 66 -13.13 13.10 1.55
C PRO A 66 -12.59 13.14 2.97
N ALA A 67 -12.51 14.35 3.54
CA ALA A 67 -12.09 14.55 4.91
C ALA A 67 -12.99 13.74 5.85
N SER A 68 -12.40 12.73 6.48
CA SER A 68 -13.03 11.78 7.40
C SER A 68 -11.97 11.28 8.37
N ASP A 69 -12.38 10.76 9.52
CA ASP A 69 -11.45 10.17 10.50
C ASP A 69 -10.64 9.01 9.88
N ASP A 70 -11.18 8.34 8.87
CA ASP A 70 -10.58 7.19 8.19
C ASP A 70 -9.74 7.56 6.95
N ALA A 71 -9.65 8.85 6.58
CA ALA A 71 -8.98 9.26 5.32
C ALA A 71 -7.52 8.81 5.25
N ASN A 72 -6.81 8.84 6.39
CA ASN A 72 -5.44 8.34 6.48
C ASN A 72 -5.36 6.81 6.32
N GLU A 73 -6.23 6.05 7.00
CA GLU A 73 -6.26 4.58 6.87
C GLU A 73 -6.57 4.15 5.44
N GLN A 74 -7.49 4.86 4.77
CA GLN A 74 -7.84 4.63 3.36
C GLN A 74 -6.67 4.96 2.42
N ALA A 75 -5.93 6.05 2.67
CA ALA A 75 -4.73 6.38 1.89
C ALA A 75 -3.63 5.31 2.04
N TRP A 76 -3.41 4.82 3.26
CA TRP A 76 -2.45 3.73 3.51
C TRP A 76 -2.88 2.41 2.87
N THR A 77 -4.18 2.11 2.91
CA THR A 77 -4.76 0.95 2.21
C THR A 77 -4.50 1.04 0.71
N GLY A 78 -4.75 2.21 0.10
CA GLY A 78 -4.48 2.44 -1.32
C GLY A 78 -3.00 2.29 -1.68
N LEU A 79 -2.07 2.78 -0.86
CA LEU A 79 -0.64 2.55 -1.08
C LEU A 79 -0.29 1.06 -1.00
N CYS A 80 -0.73 0.36 0.06
CA CYS A 80 -0.45 -1.07 0.24
C CYS A 80 -1.00 -1.91 -0.93
N GLN A 81 -2.19 -1.56 -1.44
CA GLN A 81 -2.79 -2.19 -2.61
C GLN A 81 -1.91 -2.01 -3.85
N ALA A 82 -1.41 -0.79 -4.11
CA ALA A 82 -0.54 -0.51 -5.25
C ALA A 82 0.79 -1.30 -5.18
N LEU A 83 1.37 -1.45 -3.99
CA LEU A 83 2.59 -2.25 -3.79
C LEU A 83 2.34 -3.74 -4.03
N LEU A 84 1.26 -4.29 -3.47
CA LEU A 84 0.88 -5.70 -3.66
C LEU A 84 0.62 -6.02 -5.13
N MET A 85 -0.15 -5.20 -5.82
CA MET A 85 -0.38 -5.36 -7.26
C MET A 85 0.93 -5.30 -8.05
N SER A 86 1.82 -4.37 -7.72
CA SER A 86 3.14 -4.27 -8.35
C SER A 86 4.02 -5.50 -8.11
N SER A 87 3.84 -6.18 -6.98
CA SER A 87 4.53 -7.45 -6.69
C SER A 87 3.99 -8.60 -7.54
N GLU A 88 2.67 -8.70 -7.73
CA GLU A 88 2.06 -9.77 -8.54
C GLU A 88 2.48 -9.70 -10.01
N PHE A 89 2.58 -8.49 -10.59
CA PHE A 89 3.11 -8.32 -11.95
C PHE A 89 4.55 -8.81 -12.09
N ARG A 90 5.37 -8.76 -11.03
CA ARG A 90 6.74 -9.28 -11.04
C ARG A 90 6.79 -10.82 -11.02
N TYR A 91 5.75 -11.48 -10.49
CA TYR A 91 5.70 -12.95 -10.39
C TYR A 91 5.07 -13.62 -11.62
N ILE A 92 4.47 -12.86 -12.54
CA ILE A 92 3.71 -13.38 -13.68
C ILE A 92 4.50 -13.30 -15.01
N ASP A 93 5.76 -12.84 -14.99
CA ASP A 93 6.67 -12.84 -16.15
C ASP A 93 7.52 -14.12 -16.24
#